data_AF-A0A380P7J6-F1
#
_entry.id   AF-A0A380P7J6-F1
#
_cell.length_a   1.000
_cell.length_b   1.000
_cell.length_c   1.000
_cell.angle_alpha   90.00
_cell.angle_beta   90.00
_cell.angle_gamma   90.00
#
_symmetry.space_group_name_H-M   'P 1'
#
loop_
_entity.id
_entity.type
_entity.pdbx_description
1 polymer ?
#
loop_
_entity_poly.entity_id
_entity_poly.type
_entity_poly.pdbx_seq_one_letter_code
_entity_poly.pdbx_strand_id
1 'polypeptide(L)'
;MSRRLRVTPDTVRTWRRRFHERGLDGLSDEPRPGVPRKITDADVERVIVKTLEEKPKNATHWSTSALTGKVRRTAQLRADATAGG
;
A
#
# COMPACT_ATOMS: atom_id res chain seq x y z
N MET A 1 -18.12 -10.89 -27.42
CA MET A 1 -17.13 -11.38 -26.42
C MET A 1 -17.09 -10.54 -25.15
N SER A 2 -17.04 -9.20 -25.21
CA SER A 2 -16.98 -8.30 -24.02
C SER A 2 -18.08 -8.53 -22.96
N ARG A 3 -19.35 -8.70 -23.38
CA ARG A 3 -20.48 -8.93 -22.46
C ARG A 3 -20.36 -10.20 -21.61
N ARG A 4 -19.64 -11.24 -22.07
CA ARG A 4 -19.50 -12.51 -21.35
C ARG A 4 -18.41 -12.47 -20.27
N LEU A 5 -17.45 -11.55 -20.39
CA LEU A 5 -16.29 -11.45 -19.50
C LEU A 5 -16.37 -10.25 -18.53
N ARG A 6 -17.48 -9.47 -18.55
CA ARG A 6 -17.62 -8.22 -17.79
C ARG A 6 -16.47 -7.23 -18.02
N VAL A 7 -15.87 -7.25 -19.20
CA VAL A 7 -14.80 -6.34 -19.62
C VAL A 7 -15.37 -5.27 -20.54
N THR A 8 -14.96 -4.01 -20.38
CA THR A 8 -15.43 -2.92 -21.23
C THR A 8 -14.89 -3.09 -22.66
N PRO A 9 -15.61 -2.59 -23.68
CA PRO A 9 -15.15 -2.64 -25.07
C PRO A 9 -13.77 -1.97 -25.27
N ASP A 10 -13.46 -0.95 -24.46
CA ASP A 10 -12.21 -0.19 -24.54
C ASP A 10 -10.99 -1.02 -24.11
N THR A 11 -11.12 -1.81 -23.04
CA THR A 11 -10.08 -2.74 -22.61
C THR A 11 -9.77 -3.78 -23.70
N VAL A 12 -10.79 -4.30 -24.38
CA VAL A 12 -10.61 -5.25 -25.50
C VAL A 12 -9.91 -4.57 -26.69
N ARG A 13 -10.24 -3.31 -26.98
CA ARG A 13 -9.58 -2.53 -28.05
C ARG A 13 -8.10 -2.32 -27.74
N THR A 14 -7.77 -2.03 -26.49
CA THR A 14 -6.39 -1.88 -26.02
C THR A 14 -5.60 -3.17 -26.16
N TRP A 15 -6.16 -4.31 -25.74
CA TRP A 15 -5.52 -5.62 -25.91
C TRP A 15 -5.29 -5.98 -27.37
N ARG A 16 -6.28 -5.72 -28.24
CA ARG A 16 -6.15 -5.93 -29.69
C ARG A 16 -5.03 -5.08 -30.29
N ARG A 17 -4.97 -3.79 -29.94
CA ARG A 17 -3.90 -2.90 -30.40
C ARG A 17 -2.52 -3.43 -29.97
N ARG A 18 -2.36 -3.77 -28.70
CA ARG A 18 -1.08 -4.29 -28.17
C ARG A 18 -0.68 -5.61 -28.82
N PHE A 19 -1.65 -6.50 -29.06
CA PHE A 19 -1.40 -7.76 -29.76
C PHE A 19 -0.95 -7.55 -31.21
N HIS A 20 -1.55 -6.60 -31.93
CA HIS A 20 -1.10 -6.26 -33.28
C HIS A 20 0.33 -5.72 -33.33
N GLU A 21 0.76 -4.97 -32.31
CA GLU A 21 2.10 -4.37 -32.25
C GLU A 21 3.19 -5.33 -31.77
N ARG A 22 2.88 -6.18 -30.79
CA ARG A 22 3.87 -6.95 -30.01
C ARG A 22 3.53 -8.44 -29.89
N GLY A 23 2.49 -8.92 -30.57
CA GLY A 23 2.04 -10.29 -30.45
C GLY A 23 1.65 -10.65 -29.01
N LEU A 24 2.03 -11.85 -28.57
CA LEU A 24 1.73 -12.34 -27.22
C LEU A 24 2.43 -11.52 -26.12
N ASP A 25 3.59 -10.93 -26.40
CA ASP A 25 4.31 -10.09 -25.43
C ASP A 25 3.52 -8.80 -25.10
N GLY A 26 2.69 -8.32 -26.03
CA GLY A 26 1.81 -7.17 -25.83
C GLY A 26 0.63 -7.43 -24.88
N LEU A 27 0.35 -8.70 -24.58
CA LEU A 27 -0.69 -9.13 -23.63
C LEU A 27 -0.10 -9.48 -22.25
N SER A 28 1.22 -9.53 -22.12
CA SER A 28 1.87 -9.74 -20.83
C SER A 28 1.64 -8.56 -19.91
N ASP A 29 1.42 -8.83 -18.62
CA ASP A 29 1.29 -7.79 -17.61
C ASP A 29 2.70 -7.25 -17.32
N GLU A 30 3.01 -6.06 -17.85
CA GLU A 30 4.25 -5.37 -17.53
C GLU A 30 4.31 -5.23 -15.99
N PRO A 31 5.44 -5.59 -15.33
CA PRO A 31 5.53 -5.53 -13.88
C PRO A 31 5.13 -4.13 -13.44
N ARG A 32 3.94 -4.02 -12.85
CA ARG A 32 3.31 -2.73 -12.57
C ARG A 32 4.31 -1.96 -11.72
N PRO A 33 4.89 -0.85 -12.22
CA PRO A 33 5.78 -0.05 -11.41
C PRO A 33 4.95 0.44 -10.23
N GLY A 34 5.12 -0.22 -9.09
CA GLY A 34 4.42 0.14 -7.87
C GLY A 34 4.80 1.57 -7.50
N VAL A 35 3.89 2.28 -6.83
CA VAL A 35 4.24 3.59 -6.24
C VAL A 35 5.53 3.41 -5.43
N PRO A 36 6.53 4.30 -5.57
CA PRO A 36 7.74 4.26 -4.75
C PRO A 36 7.34 4.16 -3.27
N ARG A 37 7.95 3.22 -2.53
CA ARG A 37 7.63 3.02 -1.11
C ARG A 37 7.80 4.34 -0.35
N LYS A 38 6.70 4.85 0.20
CA LYS A 38 6.67 6.06 1.05
C LYS A 38 6.93 5.75 2.53
N ILE A 39 6.80 4.49 2.93
CA ILE A 39 6.93 4.03 4.32
C ILE A 39 8.35 3.49 4.50
N THR A 40 9.09 4.09 5.43
CA THR A 40 10.46 3.69 5.76
C THR A 40 10.46 2.44 6.64
N ASP A 41 11.58 1.72 6.70
CA ASP A 41 11.68 0.53 7.56
C ASP A 41 11.58 0.90 9.06
N ALA A 42 12.03 2.09 9.45
CA ALA A 42 11.83 2.62 10.80
C ALA A 42 10.34 2.85 11.15
N ASP A 43 9.51 3.19 10.15
CA ASP A 43 8.07 3.30 10.34
C ASP A 43 7.43 1.92 10.52
N VAL A 44 7.92 0.91 9.79
CA VAL A 44 7.46 -0.48 9.88
C VAL A 44 7.82 -1.08 11.23
N GLU A 45 9.08 -0.98 11.65
CA GLU A 45 9.56 -1.47 12.93
C GLU A 45 8.75 -0.89 14.10
N ARG A 46 8.48 0.42 14.07
CA ARG A 46 7.69 1.09 15.10
C ARG A 46 6.26 0.55 15.19
N VAL A 47 5.65 0.21 14.05
CA VAL A 47 4.33 -0.43 14.04
C VAL A 47 4.41 -1.82 14.64
N ILE A 48 5.41 -2.62 14.26
CA ILE A 48 5.60 -4.00 14.73
C ILE A 48 5.76 -4.02 16.25
N VAL A 49 6.71 -3.27 16.80
CA VAL A 49 6.97 -3.19 18.25
C VAL A 49 5.69 -2.83 18.99
N LYS A 50 4.96 -1.81 18.54
CA LYS A 50 3.69 -1.41 19.16
C LYS A 50 2.62 -2.49 19.14
N THR A 51 2.48 -3.22 18.04
CA THR A 51 1.45 -4.26 17.94
C THR A 51 1.79 -5.51 18.73
N LEU A 52 3.07 -5.79 18.96
CA LEU A 52 3.54 -6.93 19.75
C LEU A 52 3.55 -6.63 21.25
N GLU A 53 3.93 -5.43 21.65
CA GLU A 53 4.08 -5.07 23.07
C GLU A 53 2.80 -4.47 23.67
N GLU A 54 1.89 -3.94 22.85
CA GLU A 54 0.71 -3.24 23.34
C GLU A 54 -0.60 -3.77 22.75
N LYS A 55 -1.65 -3.78 23.58
CA LYS A 55 -3.03 -4.03 23.15
C LYS A 55 -3.84 -2.73 23.09
N PRO A 56 -4.85 -2.65 22.21
CA PRO A 56 -5.77 -1.51 22.20
C PRO A 56 -6.56 -1.45 23.50
N LYS A 57 -6.80 -0.24 24.03
CA LYS A 57 -7.43 -0.05 25.34
C LYS A 57 -8.80 -0.75 25.50
N ASN A 58 -9.61 -0.77 24.44
CA ASN A 58 -10.98 -1.31 24.46
C ASN A 58 -11.26 -2.23 23.26
N ALA A 59 -10.25 -2.92 22.73
CA ALA A 59 -10.46 -3.83 21.60
C ALA A 59 -9.46 -4.99 21.61
N THR A 60 -9.87 -6.13 21.07
CA THR A 60 -9.00 -7.31 20.91
C THR A 60 -8.03 -7.15 19.75
N HIS A 61 -8.34 -6.26 18.79
CA HIS A 61 -7.52 -5.98 17.61
C HIS A 61 -7.32 -4.48 17.41
N TRP A 62 -6.16 -4.11 16.86
CA TRP A 62 -5.89 -2.74 16.47
C TRP A 62 -6.70 -2.35 15.25
N SER A 63 -7.39 -1.21 15.32
CA SER A 63 -7.90 -0.55 14.12
C SER A 63 -6.82 0.34 13.50
N THR A 64 -6.82 0.47 12.17
CA THR A 64 -5.83 1.25 11.42
C THR A 64 -5.73 2.69 11.93
N SER A 65 -6.87 3.35 12.18
CA SER A 65 -6.90 4.73 12.68
C SER A 65 -6.35 4.85 14.10
N ALA A 66 -6.68 3.91 15.01
CA ALA A 66 -6.18 3.95 16.39
C ALA A 66 -4.66 3.70 16.43
N LEU A 67 -4.18 2.74 15.64
CA LEU A 67 -2.75 2.45 15.53
C LEU A 67 -1.98 3.62 14.92
N THR A 68 -2.51 4.23 13.85
CA THR A 68 -1.90 5.40 13.20
C THR A 68 -1.80 6.58 14.16
N GLY A 69 -2.89 6.90 14.87
CA GLY A 69 -2.89 7.97 15.87
C GLY A 69 -1.86 7.73 16.98
N LYS A 70 -1.70 6.47 17.40
CA LYS A 70 -0.75 6.10 18.45
C LYS A 70 0.71 6.08 17.97
N VAL A 71 0.98 5.60 16.76
CA VAL A 71 2.31 5.61 16.13
C VAL A 71 2.77 7.04 15.90
N ARG A 72 1.89 7.90 15.36
CA ARG A 72 2.16 9.31 15.11
C ARG A 72 2.48 10.05 16.40
N ARG A 73 1.71 9.84 17.47
CA ARG A 73 1.90 10.51 18.76
C ARG A 73 3.25 10.17 19.40
N THR A 74 3.68 8.91 19.32
CA THR A 74 5.00 8.52 19.83
C THR A 74 6.17 8.94 18.96
N ALA A 75 5.96 9.09 17.64
CA ALA A 75 6.97 9.66 16.76
C ALA A 75 7.20 11.15 17.07
N GLN A 76 6.11 11.89 17.35
CA GLN A 76 6.16 13.31 17.73
C GLN A 76 6.97 13.52 19.03
N LEU A 77 6.65 12.76 20.09
CA LEU A 77 7.31 12.89 21.39
C LEU A 77 8.83 12.64 21.34
N ARG A 78 9.30 11.78 20.43
CA ARG A 78 10.74 11.50 20.26
C ARG A 78 11.44 12.60 19.47
N ALA A 79 10.80 13.15 18.44
CA ALA A 79 11.33 14.29 17.69
C ALA A 79 11.49 15.52 18.59
N ASP A 80 10.50 15.80 19.44
CA ASP A 80 10.52 16.93 20.38
C ASP A 80 11.65 16.79 21.42
N ALA A 81 11.98 15.56 21.84
CA ALA A 81 13.09 15.29 22.77
C ALA A 81 14.49 15.44 22.15
N THR A 82 14.60 15.43 20.81
CA THR A 82 15.90 15.54 20.12
C THR A 82 16.22 16.99 19.72
N ALA A 83 15.24 17.89 19.76
CA ALA A 83 15.36 19.30 19.37
C ALA A 83 15.70 20.26 20.52
N GLY A 84 15.82 19.75 21.76
CA GLY A 84 16.02 20.55 22.97
C GLY A 84 17.42 20.46 23.59
N GLY A 85 18.45 20.09 22.83
CA GLY A 85 19.85 19.97 23.29
C GLY A 85 20.75 21.03 22.70
#